data_AF-A0A7S0L014-F1
#
_entry.id   AF-A0A7S0L014-F1
#
_cell.length_a   1.000
_cell.length_b   1.000
_cell.length_c   1.000
_cell.angle_alpha   90.00
_cell.angle_beta   90.00
_cell.angle_gamma   90.00
#
_symmetry.space_group_name_H-M   'P 1'
#
loop_
_entity.id
_entity.type
_entity.pdbx_description
1 polymer ?
#
loop_
_entity_poly.entity_id
_entity_poly.type
_entity_poly.pdbx_seq_one_letter_code
_entity_poly.pdbx_strand_id
1 'polypeptide(L)'
;SQFFVTLDRCEWLENKHTIFGKVTGNSLYNLNRFEDLTLGPDDRPEYPPRIESVEVLLEPFDDIVPRAPVAVVEAPVKRKKKEKKNLNLLSFGEEAAEEEQALSQVE
;
A
#
# COMPACT_ATOMS: atom_id res chain seq x y z
N SER A 1 8.36 4.65 -11.32
CA SER A 1 7.85 5.85 -12.01
C SER A 1 7.18 6.81 -11.02
N GLN A 2 7.87 7.13 -9.92
CA GLN A 2 7.30 7.99 -8.87
C GLN A 2 7.46 9.46 -9.24
N PHE A 3 6.45 10.27 -8.97
CA PHE A 3 6.47 11.72 -9.08
C PHE A 3 5.80 12.33 -7.84
N PHE A 4 5.97 13.64 -7.64
CA PHE A 4 5.28 14.40 -6.61
C PHE A 4 4.84 15.74 -7.20
N VAL A 5 3.87 16.37 -6.53
CA VAL A 5 3.37 17.70 -6.88
C VAL A 5 3.62 18.61 -5.68
N THR A 6 4.11 19.81 -5.92
CA THR A 6 4.33 20.82 -4.88
C THR A 6 3.01 21.51 -4.57
N LEU A 7 2.64 21.62 -3.30
CA LEU A 7 1.48 22.39 -2.84
C LEU A 7 1.84 23.87 -2.63
N ASP A 8 3.06 24.16 -2.21
CA ASP A 8 3.59 25.51 -2.02
C ASP A 8 5.01 25.65 -2.59
N ARG A 9 5.59 26.84 -2.51
CA ARG A 9 6.96 27.16 -2.92
C ARG A 9 7.98 26.36 -2.11
N CYS A 10 8.74 25.50 -2.79
CA CYS A 10 9.75 24.64 -2.18
C CYS A 10 11.14 24.91 -2.77
N GLU A 11 11.84 25.94 -2.29
CA GLU A 11 13.18 26.32 -2.80
C GLU A 11 14.25 25.23 -2.56
N TRP A 12 14.07 24.40 -1.52
CA TRP A 12 15.02 23.34 -1.18
C TRP A 12 15.05 22.18 -2.19
N LEU A 13 14.04 22.09 -3.07
CA LEU A 13 13.94 21.08 -4.13
C LEU A 13 14.58 21.56 -5.45
N GLU A 14 14.93 22.84 -5.54
CA GLU A 14 15.51 23.42 -6.74
C GLU A 14 16.86 22.77 -7.08
N ASN A 15 17.09 22.52 -8.37
CA ASN A 15 18.25 21.79 -8.90
C ASN A 15 18.43 20.34 -8.40
N LYS A 16 17.49 19.78 -7.62
CA LYS A 16 17.52 18.38 -7.17
C LYS A 16 16.53 17.48 -7.90
N HIS A 17 15.38 18.02 -8.29
CA HIS A 17 14.33 17.30 -8.98
C HIS A 17 13.98 17.95 -10.32
N THR A 18 13.61 17.13 -11.30
CA THR A 18 13.24 17.61 -12.64
C THR A 18 11.78 18.03 -12.67
N ILE A 19 11.54 19.28 -13.05
CA ILE A 19 10.19 19.80 -13.32
C ILE A 19 9.83 19.46 -14.77
N PHE A 20 8.80 18.62 -14.97
CA PHE A 20 8.35 18.20 -16.30
C PHE A 20 6.98 18.76 -16.70
N GLY A 21 6.28 19.44 -15.80
CA GLY A 21 4.96 20.00 -16.09
C GLY A 21 4.43 20.87 -14.96
N LYS A 22 3.29 21.51 -15.21
CA LYS A 22 2.55 22.31 -14.21
C LYS A 22 1.07 21.95 -14.26
N VAL A 23 0.41 21.97 -13.11
CA VAL A 23 -1.05 21.86 -13.03
C VAL A 23 -1.66 23.21 -13.36
N THR A 24 -2.73 23.23 -14.16
CA THR A 24 -3.33 24.47 -14.69
C THR A 24 -4.84 24.52 -14.52
N GLY A 25 -5.35 25.75 -14.53
CA GLY A 25 -6.79 26.05 -14.59
C GLY A 25 -7.57 25.55 -13.38
N ASN A 26 -8.77 25.02 -13.66
CA ASN A 26 -9.74 24.62 -12.64
C ASN A 26 -9.28 23.43 -11.78
N SER A 27 -8.27 22.67 -12.23
CA SER A 27 -7.73 21.54 -11.50
C SER A 27 -6.83 21.93 -10.32
N LEU A 28 -6.44 23.21 -10.19
CA LEU A 28 -5.65 23.67 -9.05
C LEU A 28 -6.41 23.51 -7.72
N TYR A 29 -7.72 23.78 -7.72
CA TYR A 29 -8.56 23.57 -6.54
C TYR A 29 -8.62 22.10 -6.11
N ASN A 30 -8.45 21.16 -7.05
CA ASN A 30 -8.40 19.74 -6.71
C ASN A 30 -7.09 19.39 -5.99
N LEU A 31 -5.99 20.11 -6.25
CA LEU A 31 -4.74 19.94 -5.50
C LEU A 31 -4.84 20.49 -4.08
N ASN A 32 -5.49 21.65 -3.87
CA ASN A 32 -5.62 22.23 -2.54
C ASN A 32 -6.39 21.31 -1.58
N ARG A 33 -7.30 20.47 -2.09
CA ARG A 33 -7.98 19.44 -1.27
C ARG A 33 -7.03 18.42 -0.64
N PHE A 34 -5.79 18.30 -1.14
CA PHE A 34 -4.79 17.44 -0.55
C PHE A 34 -4.17 18.02 0.72
N GLU A 35 -4.25 19.34 0.94
CA GLU A 35 -3.81 20.00 2.17
C GLU A 35 -4.70 19.62 3.36
N ASP A 36 -5.99 19.39 3.10
CA ASP A 36 -7.01 19.07 4.11
C ASP A 36 -7.08 17.57 4.46
N LEU A 37 -6.21 16.72 3.89
CA LEU A 37 -6.27 15.27 4.13
C LEU A 37 -5.82 14.90 5.54
N THR A 38 -6.54 13.97 6.18
CA THR A 38 -6.13 13.41 7.46
C THR A 38 -4.92 12.50 7.27
N LEU A 39 -3.82 12.84 7.94
CA LEU A 39 -2.57 12.09 7.89
C LEU A 39 -2.51 11.11 9.08
N GLY A 40 -2.13 9.87 8.78
CA GLY A 40 -1.78 8.85 9.76
C GLY A 40 -0.28 8.91 10.13
N PRO A 41 0.27 7.83 10.72
CA PRO A 41 1.71 7.74 10.96
C PRO A 41 2.48 7.78 9.63
N ASP A 42 3.69 8.34 9.67
CA ASP A 42 4.61 8.51 8.52
C ASP A 42 4.09 9.40 7.38
N ASP A 43 3.32 10.45 7.71
CA ASP A 43 2.75 11.43 6.76
C ASP A 43 1.91 10.80 5.64
N ARG A 44 1.41 9.58 5.87
CA ARG A 44 0.59 8.86 4.92
C ARG A 44 -0.88 9.18 5.15
N PRO A 45 -1.64 9.62 4.15
CA PRO A 45 -3.07 9.85 4.31
C PRO A 45 -3.79 8.58 4.80
N GLU A 46 -4.72 8.75 5.73
CA GLU A 46 -5.56 7.65 6.26
C GLU A 46 -6.39 7.01 5.13
N TYR A 47 -6.88 7.86 4.21
CA TYR A 47 -7.56 7.47 2.99
C TYR A 47 -6.79 7.98 1.76
N PRO A 48 -5.82 7.21 1.25
CA PRO A 48 -5.00 7.64 0.12
C PRO A 48 -5.84 7.77 -1.17
N PRO A 49 -5.82 8.95 -1.82
CA PRO A 49 -6.47 9.12 -3.12
C PRO A 49 -5.81 8.25 -4.19
N ARG A 50 -6.59 7.80 -5.16
CA ARG A 50 -6.14 6.94 -6.27
C ARG A 50 -6.43 7.61 -7.60
N ILE A 51 -5.59 7.33 -8.59
CA ILE A 51 -5.80 7.74 -9.98
C ILE A 51 -6.70 6.69 -10.64
N GLU A 52 -7.90 7.09 -11.06
CA GLU A 52 -8.87 6.18 -11.68
C GLU A 52 -8.60 5.97 -13.18
N SER A 53 -8.31 7.05 -13.90
CA SER A 53 -7.99 7.04 -15.32
C SER A 53 -6.98 8.14 -15.67
N VAL A 54 -6.36 8.01 -16.84
CA VAL A 54 -5.41 9.00 -17.37
C VAL A 54 -5.73 9.19 -18.85
N GLU A 55 -5.85 10.44 -19.27
CA GLU A 55 -6.09 10.81 -20.67
C GLU A 55 -5.03 11.81 -21.13
N VAL A 56 -4.48 11.59 -22.33
CA VAL A 56 -3.53 12.50 -22.96
C VAL A 56 -4.31 13.41 -23.90
N LEU A 57 -4.47 14.68 -23.53
CA LEU A 57 -5.29 15.62 -24.30
C LEU A 57 -4.63 16.06 -25.61
N LEU A 58 -3.31 16.24 -25.58
CA LEU A 58 -2.50 16.61 -26.73
C LEU A 58 -1.26 15.75 -26.68
N GLU A 59 -1.05 14.96 -27.74
CA GLU A 59 0.10 14.09 -27.91
C GLU A 59 1.15 14.86 -28.74
N PRO A 60 2.22 15.39 -28.13
CA PRO A 60 3.22 16.17 -28.86
C PRO A 60 4.28 15.31 -29.57
N PHE A 61 4.24 13.99 -29.37
CA PHE A 61 5.21 13.04 -29.89
C PHE A 61 4.49 11.95 -30.69
N ASP A 62 4.56 12.04 -32.01
CA ASP A 62 3.91 11.08 -32.92
C ASP A 62 4.62 9.71 -32.96
N ASP A 63 5.84 9.63 -32.42
CA ASP A 63 6.72 8.46 -32.48
C ASP A 63 6.68 7.58 -31.21
N ILE A 64 5.99 8.02 -30.15
CA ILE A 64 5.90 7.28 -28.89
C ILE A 64 4.80 6.22 -29.00
N VAL A 65 5.19 4.96 -29.16
CA VAL A 65 4.26 3.82 -29.10
C VAL A 65 4.18 3.28 -27.66
N PRO A 66 2.98 3.24 -27.03
CA PRO A 66 2.82 2.65 -25.71
C PRO A 66 3.29 1.19 -25.68
N ARG A 67 4.05 0.83 -24.66
CA ARG A 67 4.44 -0.57 -24.44
C ARG A 67 3.19 -1.37 -24.06
N ALA A 68 3.08 -2.58 -24.61
CA ALA A 68 2.04 -3.52 -24.21
C ALA A 68 2.05 -3.69 -22.68
N PRO A 69 0.87 -3.76 -22.03
CA PRO A 69 0.80 -3.89 -20.59
C PRO A 69 1.53 -5.17 -20.17
N VAL A 70 2.64 -5.01 -19.45
CA VAL A 70 3.28 -6.12 -18.77
C VAL A 70 2.27 -6.56 -17.70
N ALA A 71 1.67 -7.74 -17.88
CA ALA A 71 0.84 -8.35 -16.86
C ALA A 71 1.64 -8.32 -15.56
N VAL A 72 1.13 -7.57 -14.57
CA VAL A 72 1.75 -7.48 -13.26
C VAL A 72 1.74 -8.90 -12.71
N VAL A 73 2.90 -9.54 -12.73
CA VAL A 73 3.07 -10.86 -12.11
C VAL A 73 2.92 -10.60 -10.62
N GLU A 74 1.72 -10.85 -10.09
CA GLU A 74 1.49 -10.85 -8.65
C GLU A 74 2.53 -11.80 -8.04
N ALA A 75 3.47 -11.24 -7.28
CA ALA A 75 4.43 -12.04 -6.54
C ALA A 75 3.63 -13.00 -5.65
N PRO A 76 3.86 -14.33 -5.72
CA PRO A 76 3.07 -15.26 -4.95
C PRO A 76 3.31 -15.00 -3.46
N VAL A 77 2.27 -14.50 -2.77
CA VAL A 77 2.23 -14.43 -1.32
C VAL A 77 2.44 -15.85 -0.81
N LYS A 78 3.66 -16.15 -0.34
CA LYS A 78 3.99 -17.41 0.33
C LYS A 78 3.08 -17.52 1.56
N ARG A 79 2.01 -18.30 1.43
CA ARG A 79 1.17 -18.72 2.55
C ARG A 79 2.08 -19.46 3.53
N LYS A 80 2.42 -18.82 4.67
CA LYS A 80 3.10 -19.49 5.78
C LYS A 80 2.22 -20.68 6.19
N LYS A 81 2.75 -21.91 6.06
CA LYS A 81 2.09 -23.13 6.59
C LYS A 81 1.90 -22.91 8.08
N LYS A 82 0.66 -23.04 8.57
CA LYS A 82 0.38 -23.16 10.00
C LYS A 82 1.12 -24.39 10.51
N GLU A 83 2.11 -24.19 11.37
CA GLU A 83 2.75 -25.25 12.15
C GLU A 83 1.68 -25.97 12.97
N LYS A 84 1.60 -27.29 12.84
CA LYS A 84 0.83 -28.13 13.76
C LYS A 84 1.63 -28.14 15.08
N LYS A 85 1.07 -27.54 16.12
CA LYS A 85 1.68 -27.56 17.46
C LYS A 85 1.68 -29.02 17.95
N ASN A 86 2.86 -29.59 18.12
CA ASN A 86 3.03 -30.91 18.72
C ASN A 86 2.99 -30.74 20.24
N LEU A 87 1.91 -31.20 20.88
CA LEU A 87 1.73 -31.14 22.34
C LEU A 87 2.63 -32.13 23.10
N ASN A 88 3.28 -33.07 22.40
CA ASN A 88 4.21 -34.06 22.98
C ASN A 88 5.60 -33.51 23.34
N LEU A 89 5.87 -32.20 23.16
CA LEU A 89 7.18 -31.62 23.49
C LEU A 89 7.22 -30.95 24.89
N LEU A 90 6.08 -30.86 25.58
CA LEU A 90 6.02 -30.34 26.95
C LEU A 90 5.70 -31.49 27.90
N SER A 91 6.57 -31.67 28.91
CA SER A 91 6.47 -32.68 29.97
C SER A 91 5.22 -32.56 30.87
N PHE A 92 4.26 -31.71 30.49
CA PHE A 92 2.97 -31.49 31.15
C PHE A 92 1.78 -32.02 30.33
N GLY A 93 2.03 -32.69 29.20
CA GLY A 93 0.98 -33.19 28.31
C GLY A 93 0.16 -34.36 28.89
N GLU A 94 0.72 -35.11 29.84
CA GLU A 94 0.04 -36.24 30.48
C GLU A 94 -0.91 -35.78 31.59
N GLU A 95 -0.49 -34.81 32.41
CA GLU A 95 -1.29 -34.26 33.52
C GLU A 95 -2.53 -33.47 33.04
N ALA A 96 -2.40 -32.70 31.95
CA ALA A 96 -3.53 -31.96 31.37
C ALA A 96 -4.58 -32.86 30.69
N ALA A 97 -4.15 -34.02 30.16
CA ALA A 97 -5.06 -35.00 29.58
C ALA A 97 -5.81 -35.80 30.67
N GLU A 98 -5.15 -36.09 31.79
CA GLU A 98 -5.77 -36.73 32.95
C GLU A 98 -6.80 -35.81 33.63
N GLU A 99 -6.55 -34.51 33.74
CA GLU A 99 -7.54 -33.54 34.26
C GLU A 99 -8.80 -33.44 33.38
N GLU A 100 -8.66 -33.41 32.04
CA GLU A 100 -9.81 -33.42 31.13
C GLU A 100 -10.60 -34.75 31.20
N GLN A 101 -9.92 -35.89 31.34
CA GLN A 101 -10.60 -37.18 31.49
C GLN A 101 -11.34 -37.30 32.82
N ALA A 102 -10.76 -36.82 33.92
CA ALA A 102 -11.41 -36.83 35.23
C ALA A 102 -12.68 -35.95 35.26
N LEU A 103 -12.64 -34.79 34.59
CA LEU A 103 -13.81 -33.91 34.46
C LEU A 103 -14.94 -34.54 33.64
N SER A 104 -14.63 -35.40 32.66
CA SER A 104 -15.62 -36.07 31.83
C SER A 104 -16.35 -37.27 32.48
N GLN A 105 -15.82 -37.82 33.58
CA GLN A 105 -16.40 -38.98 34.28
C GLN A 105 -17.30 -38.61 35.47
N VAL A 106 -17.37 -37.34 35.85
CA VAL A 106 -18.16 -36.86 37.01
C VAL A 106 -19.44 -36.13 36.58
N GLU A 107 -19.75 -36.09 35.29
CA GLU A 107 -21.04 -35.63 34.76
C GLU A 107 -21.98 -36.80 34.39
#